data_AF-A0A1C5WSV1-F1
#
_entry.id   AF-A0A1C5WSV1-F1
#
_cell.length_a   1.000
_cell.length_b   1.000
_cell.length_c   1.000
_cell.angle_alpha   90.00
_cell.angle_beta   90.00
_cell.angle_gamma   90.00
#
_symmetry.space_group_name_H-M   'P 1'
#
loop_
_entity.id
_entity.type
_entity.pdbx_description
1 polymer ?
#
loop_
_entity_poly.entity_id
_entity_poly.type
_entity_poly.pdbx_seq_one_letter_code
_entity_poly.pdbx_strand_id
1 'polypeptide(L)'
;MSKHAKNIIWGLLLIAVGAGYLGELFELWKFTLFFPGWWSLFLILPACISLLKYGIQFMMLMVLSLGVYFLADANHWIDFRLSVPLVAAVGCICAGLHLLFARRTKWYEYGCKD
;
A
#
# COMPACT_ATOMS: atom_id res chain seq x y z
N MET A 1 1.95 -14.60 28.28
CA MET A 1 1.44 -15.46 27.17
C MET A 1 2.63 -16.00 26.41
N SER A 2 2.80 -17.33 26.32
CA SER A 2 3.95 -17.95 25.66
C SER A 2 3.97 -17.57 24.17
N LYS A 3 5.16 -17.37 23.59
CA LYS A 3 5.34 -16.89 22.20
C LYS A 3 4.57 -17.77 21.19
N HIS A 4 4.36 -19.04 21.50
CA HIS A 4 3.63 -20.00 20.66
C HIS A 4 2.12 -19.72 20.57
N ALA A 5 1.47 -19.32 21.68
CA ALA A 5 0.05 -19.02 21.67
C ALA A 5 -0.29 -17.80 20.81
N LYS A 6 0.59 -16.77 20.82
CA LYS A 6 0.44 -15.60 19.96
C LYS A 6 0.50 -15.98 18.48
N ASN A 7 1.45 -16.82 18.07
CA ASN A 7 1.60 -17.23 16.68
C ASN A 7 0.40 -18.06 16.20
N ILE A 8 -0.15 -18.94 17.06
CA ILE A 8 -1.34 -19.74 16.76
C ILE A 8 -2.56 -18.83 16.57
N ILE A 9 -2.75 -17.83 17.45
CA ILE A 9 -3.88 -16.88 17.34
C ILE A 9 -3.79 -16.06 16.05
N TRP A 10 -2.60 -15.56 15.71
CA TRP A 10 -2.39 -14.84 14.46
C TRP A 10 -2.59 -15.72 13.22
N GLY A 11 -2.13 -16.97 13.26
CA GLY A 11 -2.36 -17.94 12.19
C GLY A 11 -3.84 -18.25 12.00
N LEU A 12 -4.58 -18.48 13.09
CA LEU A 12 -6.02 -18.72 13.03
C LEU A 12 -6.79 -17.50 12.51
N LEU A 13 -6.39 -16.29 12.91
CA LEU A 13 -6.96 -15.05 12.39
C LEU A 13 -6.76 -14.94 10.87
N LEU A 14 -5.56 -15.25 10.37
CA LEU A 14 -5.23 -15.26 8.94
C LEU A 14 -6.08 -16.28 8.17
N ILE A 15 -6.23 -17.50 8.71
CA ILE A 15 -7.06 -18.55 8.11
C ILE A 15 -8.53 -18.11 8.06
N ALA A 16 -9.06 -17.52 9.14
CA ALA A 16 -10.44 -17.05 9.19
C ALA A 16 -10.71 -15.92 8.18
N VAL A 17 -9.79 -14.96 8.05
CA VAL A 17 -9.89 -13.89 7.05
C VAL A 17 -9.84 -14.47 5.63
N GLY A 18 -8.91 -15.40 5.35
CA GLY A 18 -8.81 -16.06 4.05
C GLY A 18 -10.05 -16.89 3.68
N ALA A 19 -10.61 -17.63 4.65
CA ALA A 19 -11.83 -18.41 4.47
C ALA A 19 -13.05 -17.52 4.21
N GLY A 20 -13.13 -16.35 4.86
CA GLY A 20 -14.17 -15.36 4.60
C GLY A 20 -14.14 -14.84 3.16
N TYR A 21 -12.95 -14.51 2.64
CA TYR A 21 -12.77 -14.10 1.24
C TYR A 21 -13.10 -15.24 0.25
N LEU A 22 -12.70 -16.47 0.54
CA LEU A 22 -13.09 -17.64 -0.27
C LEU A 22 -14.61 -17.83 -0.29
N GLY A 23 -15.28 -17.68 0.86
CA GLY A 23 -16.74 -17.77 0.96
C GLY A 23 -17.48 -16.73 0.13
N GLU A 24 -16.93 -15.52 0.00
CA GLU A 24 -17.47 -14.48 -0.89
C GLU A 24 -17.30 -14.84 -2.37
N LEU A 25 -16.15 -15.41 -2.76
CA LEU A 25 -15.90 -15.87 -4.14
C LEU A 25 -16.82 -17.02 -4.56
N PHE A 26 -17.18 -17.91 -3.64
CA PHE A 26 -18.14 -18.99 -3.89
C PHE A 26 -19.61 -18.53 -3.75
N GLU A 27 -19.86 -17.22 -3.58
CA GLU A 27 -21.17 -16.61 -3.35
C GLU A 27 -21.95 -17.22 -2.16
N LEU A 28 -21.26 -17.89 -1.24
CA LEU A 28 -21.87 -18.58 -0.09
C LEU A 28 -22.35 -17.57 0.96
N TRP A 29 -21.60 -16.48 1.15
CA TRP A 29 -21.97 -15.39 2.05
C TRP A 29 -21.30 -14.07 1.68
N LYS A 30 -21.90 -12.94 2.08
CA LYS A 30 -21.36 -11.59 1.86
C LYS A 30 -20.41 -11.23 3.01
N PHE A 31 -19.11 -11.42 2.81
CA PHE A 31 -18.09 -11.16 3.85
C PHE A 31 -17.34 -9.85 3.60
N THR A 32 -17.90 -8.72 4.04
CA THR A 32 -17.25 -7.41 3.92
C THR A 32 -16.53 -7.04 5.22
N LEU A 33 -15.40 -7.68 5.52
CA LEU A 33 -14.60 -7.33 6.72
C LEU A 33 -13.85 -6.00 6.56
N PHE A 34 -13.57 -5.62 5.30
CA PHE A 34 -12.94 -4.36 4.95
C PHE A 34 -13.83 -3.55 4.00
N PHE A 35 -13.82 -2.24 4.14
CA PHE A 35 -14.58 -1.33 3.26
C PHE A 35 -14.00 -1.31 1.84
N PRO A 36 -14.81 -0.95 0.84
CA PRO A 36 -14.34 -0.76 -0.53
C PRO A 36 -13.16 0.22 -0.59
N GLY A 37 -12.02 -0.23 -1.12
CA GLY A 37 -10.82 0.59 -1.25
C GLY A 37 -9.90 0.64 -0.04
N TRP A 38 -10.09 -0.21 0.99
CA TRP A 38 -9.25 -0.25 2.19
C TRP A 38 -7.73 -0.38 1.92
N TRP A 39 -7.35 -1.05 0.83
CA TRP A 39 -5.94 -1.24 0.46
C TRP A 39 -5.23 0.10 0.16
N SER A 40 -5.98 1.13 -0.26
CA SER A 40 -5.42 2.46 -0.52
C SER A 40 -4.89 3.12 0.75
N LEU A 41 -5.34 2.70 1.94
CA LEU A 41 -4.75 3.17 3.20
C LEU A 41 -3.28 2.82 3.33
N PHE A 42 -2.82 1.71 2.74
CA PHE A 42 -1.39 1.39 2.72
C PHE A 42 -0.57 2.43 1.94
N LEU A 43 -1.17 3.15 0.99
CA LEU A 43 -0.52 4.29 0.33
C LEU A 43 -0.71 5.59 1.13
N ILE A 44 -1.93 5.84 1.63
CA ILE A 44 -2.26 7.09 2.33
C ILE A 44 -1.49 7.21 3.65
N LEU A 45 -1.41 6.15 4.45
CA LEU A 45 -0.75 6.16 5.77
C LEU A 45 0.73 6.60 5.71
N PRO A 46 1.62 5.93 4.95
CA PRO A 46 3.03 6.32 4.88
C PRO A 46 3.22 7.69 4.24
N ALA A 47 2.38 8.06 3.26
CA ALA A 47 2.41 9.40 2.67
C ALA A 47 2.04 10.48 3.69
N CYS A 48 1.00 10.25 4.49
CA CYS A 48 0.57 11.16 5.55
C CYS A 48 1.63 11.31 6.65
N ILE A 49 2.20 10.20 7.12
CA ILE A 49 3.30 10.22 8.11
C ILE A 49 4.51 10.98 7.55
N SER A 50 4.84 10.78 6.27
CA SER A 50 5.96 11.46 5.62
C SER A 50 5.72 12.96 5.47
N LEU A 51 4.51 13.38 5.09
CA LEU A 51 4.13 14.79 5.02
C LEU A 51 4.23 15.49 6.38
N LEU A 52 3.83 14.82 7.46
CA LEU A 52 3.92 15.36 8.81
C LEU A 52 5.38 15.48 9.30
N LYS A 53 6.26 14.54 8.92
CA LYS A 53 7.65 14.51 9.39
C LYS A 53 8.62 15.34 8.54
N TYR A 54 8.46 15.31 7.22
CA TYR A 54 9.42 15.87 6.26
C TYR A 54 8.87 17.08 5.49
N GLY A 55 7.60 17.44 5.70
CA GLY A 55 6.93 18.53 5.01
C GLY A 55 6.39 18.15 3.62
N ILE A 56 6.00 19.15 2.84
CA ILE A 56 5.37 18.97 1.52
C ILE A 56 6.43 18.55 0.49
N GLN A 57 6.46 17.26 0.17
CA GLN A 57 7.30 16.70 -0.91
C GLN A 57 6.42 16.33 -2.10
N PHE A 58 6.81 16.76 -3.31
CA PHE A 58 6.03 16.53 -4.53
C PHE A 58 5.68 15.05 -4.77
N MET A 59 6.64 14.14 -4.51
CA MET A 59 6.44 12.71 -4.68
C MET A 59 5.45 12.13 -3.63
N MET A 60 5.51 12.58 -2.38
CA MET A 60 4.53 12.18 -1.36
C MET A 60 3.14 12.73 -1.68
N LEU A 61 3.05 13.94 -2.23
CA LEU A 61 1.78 14.54 -2.63
C LEU A 61 1.12 13.76 -3.77
N MET A 62 1.91 13.30 -4.76
CA MET A 62 1.46 12.42 -5.83
C MET A 62 0.99 11.05 -5.31
N VAL A 63 1.71 10.46 -4.36
CA VAL A 63 1.32 9.17 -3.75
C VAL A 63 0.03 9.32 -2.92
N LEU A 64 -0.08 10.41 -2.17
CA LEU A 64 -1.27 10.71 -1.38
C LEU A 64 -2.49 10.94 -2.29
N SER A 65 -2.35 11.73 -3.36
CA SER A 65 -3.43 12.00 -4.30
C SER A 65 -3.89 10.73 -5.02
N LEU A 66 -2.95 9.85 -5.40
CA LEU A 66 -3.27 8.55 -5.97
C LEU A 66 -4.02 7.65 -4.98
N GLY A 67 -3.60 7.62 -3.70
CA GLY A 67 -4.28 6.87 -2.65
C GLY A 67 -5.71 7.36 -2.41
N VAL A 68 -5.91 8.68 -2.32
CA VAL A 68 -7.25 9.29 -2.16
C VAL A 68 -8.12 9.00 -3.38
N TYR A 69 -7.56 9.05 -4.59
CA TYR A 69 -8.27 8.73 -5.82
C TYR A 69 -8.79 7.28 -5.81
N PHE A 70 -7.96 6.30 -5.46
CA PHE A 70 -8.38 4.90 -5.37
C PHE A 70 -9.46 4.65 -4.31
N LEU A 71 -9.41 5.39 -3.20
CA LEU A 71 -10.46 5.31 -2.18
C LEU A 71 -11.79 5.86 -2.70
N ALA A 72 -11.75 6.97 -3.43
CA ALA A 72 -12.93 7.60 -4.01
C ALA A 72 -13.55 6.76 -5.14
N ASP A 73 -12.74 6.15 -6.01
CA ASP A 73 -13.19 5.22 -7.06
C ASP A 73 -13.88 3.99 -6.45
N ALA A 74 -13.30 3.39 -5.41
CA ALA A 74 -13.88 2.23 -4.75
C ALA A 74 -15.22 2.51 -4.05
N ASN A 75 -15.46 3.77 -3.65
CA ASN A 75 -16.73 4.20 -3.08
C ASN A 75 -17.70 4.80 -4.12
N HIS A 76 -17.36 4.75 -5.41
CA HIS A 76 -18.16 5.35 -6.50
C HIS A 76 -18.48 6.84 -6.30
N TRP A 77 -17.60 7.59 -5.62
CA TRP A 77 -17.80 9.03 -5.40
C TRP A 77 -17.53 9.86 -6.66
N ILE A 78 -16.84 9.30 -7.65
CA ILE A 78 -16.38 9.97 -8.86
C ILE A 78 -16.76 9.10 -10.07
N ASP A 79 -17.36 9.71 -11.09
CA ASP A 79 -17.76 9.03 -12.35
C ASP A 79 -16.54 8.77 -13.28
N PHE A 80 -15.44 9.48 -13.03
CA PHE A 80 -14.18 9.32 -13.75
C PHE A 80 -13.47 8.03 -13.32
N ARG A 81 -13.53 7.01 -14.20
CA ARG A 81 -12.89 5.69 -14.01
C ARG A 81 -11.48 5.67 -14.60
N LEU A 82 -10.46 5.78 -13.76
CA LEU A 82 -9.13 5.29 -14.08
C LEU A 82 -9.14 3.79 -13.86
N SER A 83 -8.91 3.03 -14.92
CA SER A 83 -8.82 1.59 -14.80
C SER A 83 -7.61 1.21 -13.92
N VAL A 84 -7.82 0.29 -12.98
CA VAL A 84 -6.75 -0.27 -12.11
C VAL A 84 -5.46 -0.62 -12.90
N PRO A 85 -5.54 -1.21 -14.12
CA PRO A 85 -4.36 -1.49 -14.93
C PRO A 85 -3.59 -0.23 -15.35
N LEU A 86 -4.29 0.89 -15.61
CA LEU A 86 -3.67 2.14 -16.05
C LEU A 86 -2.87 2.77 -14.92
N VAL A 87 -3.41 2.76 -13.71
CA VAL A 87 -2.69 3.27 -12.54
C VAL A 87 -1.50 2.38 -12.20
N ALA A 88 -1.67 1.05 -12.27
CA ALA A 88 -0.57 0.12 -12.09
C ALA A 88 0.54 0.32 -13.15
N ALA A 89 0.18 0.57 -14.41
CA ALA A 89 1.12 0.85 -15.49
C ALA A 89 1.89 2.15 -15.24
N VAL A 90 1.21 3.25 -14.90
CA VAL A 90 1.87 4.54 -14.58
C VAL A 90 2.77 4.40 -13.35
N GLY A 91 2.31 3.72 -12.30
CA GLY A 91 3.10 3.43 -11.10
C GLY A 91 4.37 2.63 -11.41
N CYS A 92 4.26 1.61 -12.27
CA CYS A 92 5.39 0.80 -12.72
C CYS A 92 6.41 1.63 -13.53
N ILE A 93 5.93 2.50 -14.43
CA ILE A 93 6.78 3.43 -15.18
C ILE A 93 7.51 4.38 -14.24
N CYS A 94 6.82 4.98 -13.27
CA CYS A 94 7.43 5.86 -12.28
C CYS A 94 8.46 5.13 -11.40
N ALA A 95 8.15 3.91 -10.94
CA ALA A 95 9.07 3.08 -10.16
C ALA A 95 10.31 2.67 -10.98
N GLY A 96 10.12 2.30 -12.24
CA GLY A 96 11.20 2.00 -13.18
C GLY A 96 12.08 3.23 -13.44
N LEU A 97 11.47 4.40 -13.63
CA LEU A 97 12.20 5.65 -13.79
C LEU A 97 12.96 6.03 -12.52
N HIS A 98 12.36 5.85 -11.35
CA HIS A 98 13.05 6.07 -10.07
C HIS A 98 14.22 5.10 -9.90
N LEU A 99 14.11 3.83 -10.29
CA LEU A 99 15.23 2.88 -10.27
C LEU A 99 16.35 3.27 -11.25
N LEU A 100 15.99 3.78 -12.43
CA LEU A 100 16.97 4.25 -13.43
C LEU A 100 17.69 5.53 -12.98
N PHE A 101 16.96 6.46 -12.36
CA PHE A 101 17.49 7.74 -11.88
C PHE A 101 18.01 7.70 -10.44
N ALA A 102 17.76 6.63 -9.70
CA ALA A 102 18.40 6.31 -8.42
C ALA A 102 19.88 6.01 -8.68
N ARG A 103 20.62 7.08 -8.96
CA ARG A 103 22.06 7.11 -9.07
C ARG A 103 22.63 6.47 -7.81
N ARG A 104 23.28 5.31 -7.96
CA ARG A 104 24.10 4.64 -6.93
C ARG A 104 25.10 5.64 -6.36
N THR A 105 24.77 6.33 -5.27
CA THR A 105 25.79 6.96 -4.44
C THR A 105 26.47 5.84 -3.65
N LYS A 106 27.44 5.21 -4.31
CA LYS A 106 28.49 4.47 -3.61
C LYS A 106 29.16 5.47 -2.66
N TRP A 107 29.06 5.22 -1.36
CA TRP A 107 29.96 5.84 -0.38
C TRP A 107 31.20 4.95 -0.29
N TYR A 108 32.25 5.37 -0.98
CA TYR A 108 33.62 4.88 -0.80
C TYR A 108 34.23 5.49 0.47
N GLU A 109 35.14 4.73 1.07
CA GLU A 109 36.11 5.04 2.14
C GLU A 109 35.77 6.10 3.21
N TYR A 110 35.59 5.62 4.45
CA TYR A 110 36.27 6.20 5.63
C TYR A 110 36.89 5.08 6.46
N GLY A 111 37.97 4.52 5.93
CA GLY A 111 38.85 3.58 6.61
C GLY A 111 40.25 4.18 6.76
N CYS A 112 40.35 5.36 7.37
CA CYS A 112 41.58 5.80 8.00
C CYS A 112 41.21 6.51 9.30
N LYS A 113 41.16 5.72 10.37
CA LYS A 113 41.38 6.20 11.72
C LYS A 113 42.69 5.55 12.16
N ASP A 114 43.67 6.44 12.28
CA ASP A 114 44.75 6.50 13.28
C ASP A 114 45.67 5.28 13.41
#